data_AF-A0A7G5ZS60-F1
#
_entry.id   AF-A0A7G5ZS60-F1
#
_cell.length_a   1.000
_cell.length_b   1.000
_cell.length_c   1.000
_cell.angle_alpha   90.00
_cell.angle_beta   90.00
_cell.angle_gamma   90.00
#
_symmetry.space_group_name_H-M   'P 1'
#
loop_
_entity.id
_entity.type
_entity.pdbx_description
1 polymer ?
#
loop_
_entity_poly.entity_id
_entity_poly.type
_entity_poly.pdbx_seq_one_letter_code
_entity_poly.pdbx_strand_id
1 'polypeptide(L)'
;MRLFSGLLLWLVATVSGVMGAGWFSLAGLGWSGGFITRSYWDDESGIGVAFGIFGLVVWLGLLGASFAVLRGGAFPATRGMRIASVVLTIVSVVAVVTVCALAIGWPEPPSEFPTPPWNRA
;
A
#
# COMPACT_ATOMS: atom_id res chain seq x y z
N MET A 1 -22.79 16.90 -1.15
CA MET A 1 -22.44 15.76 -2.02
C MET A 1 -20.93 15.62 -2.24
N ARG A 2 -20.20 16.66 -2.68
CA ARG A 2 -18.73 16.60 -2.92
C ARG A 2 -17.89 16.05 -1.77
N LEU A 3 -18.20 16.44 -0.53
CA LEU A 3 -17.45 16.00 0.66
C LEU A 3 -17.66 14.50 0.93
N PHE A 4 -18.88 14.02 0.75
CA PHE A 4 -19.23 12.60 0.88
C PHE A 4 -18.61 11.77 -0.24
N SER A 5 -18.67 12.21 -1.50
CA SER A 5 -18.04 11.50 -2.62
C SER A 5 -16.51 11.48 -2.50
N GLY A 6 -15.89 12.57 -2.05
CA GLY A 6 -14.46 12.64 -1.79
C GLY A 6 -14.02 11.70 -0.66
N LEU A 7 -14.78 11.66 0.44
CA LEU A 7 -14.55 10.73 1.55
C LEU A 7 -14.72 9.27 1.12
N LEU A 8 -15.75 8.95 0.34
CA LEU A 8 -15.99 7.59 -0.14
C LEU A 8 -14.84 7.13 -1.05
N LEU A 9 -14.41 7.98 -1.99
CA LEU A 9 -13.24 7.71 -2.84
C LEU A 9 -11.96 7.53 -2.02
N TRP A 10 -11.76 8.36 -1.00
CA TRP A 10 -10.61 8.24 -0.10
C TRP A 10 -10.61 6.91 0.67
N LEU A 11 -11.78 6.47 1.13
CA LEU A 11 -11.93 5.21 1.85
C LEU A 11 -11.65 4.02 0.94
N VAL A 12 -12.23 4.00 -0.27
CA VAL A 12 -11.98 2.96 -1.27
C VAL A 12 -10.50 2.94 -1.68
N ALA A 13 -9.89 4.10 -1.88
CA ALA A 13 -8.45 4.21 -2.16
C ALA A 13 -7.63 3.57 -1.03
N THR A 14 -7.91 3.95 0.22
CA THR A 14 -7.11 3.47 1.36
C THR A 14 -7.25 1.95 1.53
N VAL A 15 -8.45 1.40 1.36
CA VAL A 15 -8.68 -0.05 1.36
C VAL A 15 -7.89 -0.73 0.23
N SER A 16 -7.93 -0.19 -0.99
CA SER A 16 -7.18 -0.77 -2.12
C SER A 16 -5.67 -0.72 -1.90
N GLY A 17 -5.15 0.36 -1.31
CA GLY A 17 -3.74 0.50 -0.96
C GLY A 17 -3.29 -0.49 0.10
N VAL A 18 -4.10 -0.69 1.14
CA VAL A 18 -3.84 -1.69 2.19
C VAL A 18 -3.89 -3.11 1.63
N MET A 19 -4.86 -3.43 0.75
CA MET A 19 -4.91 -4.73 0.09
C MET A 19 -3.69 -4.97 -0.82
N GLY A 20 -3.27 -3.96 -1.59
CA GLY A 20 -2.05 -4.03 -2.40
C GLY A 20 -0.80 -4.25 -1.55
N ALA A 21 -0.70 -3.58 -0.40
CA ALA A 21 0.40 -3.77 0.54
C ALA A 21 0.42 -5.20 1.13
N GLY A 22 -0.74 -5.76 1.46
CA GLY A 22 -0.85 -7.15 1.95
C GLY A 22 -0.36 -8.18 0.92
N TRP A 23 -0.50 -7.88 -0.37
CA TRP A 23 0.01 -8.74 -1.44
C TRP A 23 1.54 -8.86 -1.46
N PHE A 24 2.27 -7.90 -0.91
CA PHE A 24 3.73 -8.01 -0.77
C PHE A 24 4.13 -9.06 0.27
N SER A 25 3.36 -9.18 1.35
CA SER A 25 3.55 -10.25 2.34
C SER A 25 3.26 -11.61 1.73
N LEU A 26 2.15 -11.73 0.96
CA LEU A 26 1.82 -12.97 0.24
C LEU A 26 2.84 -13.31 -0.85
N ALA A 27 3.45 -12.30 -1.48
CA ALA A 27 4.50 -12.48 -2.47
C ALA A 27 5.84 -12.95 -1.87
N GLY A 28 5.95 -13.02 -0.53
CA GLY A 28 7.18 -13.46 0.11
C GLY A 28 8.31 -12.44 0.03
N LEU A 29 7.98 -11.15 -0.03
CA LEU A 29 8.98 -10.09 0.02
C LEU A 29 9.45 -9.91 1.46
N GLY A 30 10.74 -10.14 1.70
CA GLY A 30 11.41 -9.88 2.96
C GLY A 30 12.44 -8.78 2.84
N TRP A 31 12.88 -8.26 3.99
CA TRP A 31 13.98 -7.30 4.04
C TRP A 31 15.25 -8.00 4.55
N SER A 32 16.26 -8.13 3.69
CA SER A 32 17.56 -8.73 4.05
C SER A 32 18.70 -7.82 3.62
N GLY A 33 19.62 -7.52 4.55
CA GLY A 33 20.86 -6.78 4.25
C GLY A 33 20.67 -5.37 3.66
N GLY A 34 19.51 -4.73 3.90
CA GLY A 34 19.17 -3.42 3.35
C GLY A 34 18.45 -3.46 1.99
N PHE A 35 18.30 -4.63 1.37
CA PHE A 35 17.58 -4.81 0.11
C PHE A 35 16.31 -5.65 0.29
N ILE A 36 15.28 -5.36 -0.53
CA ILE A 36 14.07 -6.18 -0.59
C ILE A 36 14.44 -7.47 -1.35
N THR A 37 14.46 -8.59 -0.64
CA THR A 37 14.83 -9.90 -1.19
C THR A 37 13.60 -10.79 -1.26
N ARG A 38 13.47 -11.57 -2.35
CA ARG A 38 12.49 -12.65 -2.45
C ARG A 38 13.02 -13.84 -1.64
N SER A 39 12.34 -14.28 -0.59
CA SER A 39 12.82 -15.42 0.22
C SER A 39 11.82 -16.58 0.38
N TYR A 40 10.52 -16.41 0.10
CA TYR A 40 9.53 -17.44 0.48
C TYR A 40 8.96 -18.33 -0.62
N TRP A 41 8.71 -17.83 -1.83
CA TRP A 41 7.94 -18.55 -2.86
C TRP A 41 8.62 -18.47 -4.22
N ASP A 42 9.26 -19.55 -4.67
CA ASP A 42 10.03 -19.55 -5.91
C ASP A 42 9.16 -19.49 -7.19
N ASP A 43 7.92 -20.00 -7.16
CA ASP A 43 7.06 -20.09 -8.36
C ASP A 43 5.87 -19.09 -8.40
N GLU A 44 5.23 -18.74 -7.28
CA GLU A 44 4.08 -17.80 -7.24
C GLU A 44 4.40 -16.34 -6.86
N SER A 45 5.64 -16.03 -6.45
CA SER A 45 5.99 -14.70 -5.91
C SER A 45 5.84 -13.55 -6.91
N GLY A 46 6.12 -13.80 -8.20
CA GLY A 46 6.04 -12.77 -9.24
C GLY A 46 4.62 -12.21 -9.44
N ILE A 47 3.61 -13.07 -9.32
CA ILE A 47 2.20 -12.70 -9.45
C ILE A 47 1.78 -11.83 -8.26
N GLY A 48 2.20 -12.20 -7.05
CA GLY A 48 1.94 -11.44 -5.83
C GLY A 48 2.50 -10.00 -5.90
N VAL A 49 3.74 -9.85 -6.37
CA VAL A 49 4.36 -8.52 -6.55
C VAL A 49 3.61 -7.69 -7.61
N ALA A 50 3.24 -8.28 -8.74
CA ALA A 50 2.53 -7.58 -9.81
C ALA A 50 1.17 -7.04 -9.33
N PHE A 51 0.41 -7.84 -8.59
CA PHE A 51 -0.85 -7.42 -7.99
C PHE A 51 -0.66 -6.36 -6.90
N GLY A 52 0.41 -6.46 -6.09
CA GLY A 52 0.75 -5.43 -5.11
C GLY A 52 1.04 -4.07 -5.76
N ILE A 53 1.88 -4.06 -6.81
CA ILE A 53 2.19 -2.85 -7.60
C ILE A 53 0.91 -2.30 -8.24
N PHE A 54 0.12 -3.15 -8.89
CA PHE A 54 -1.15 -2.75 -9.49
C PHE A 54 -2.08 -2.11 -8.45
N GLY A 55 -2.21 -2.71 -7.26
CA GLY A 55 -2.99 -2.17 -6.15
C GLY A 55 -2.51 -0.80 -5.68
N LEU A 56 -1.19 -0.58 -5.61
CA LEU A 56 -0.62 0.73 -5.28
C LEU A 56 -0.87 1.79 -6.36
N VAL A 57 -0.78 1.41 -7.64
CA VAL A 57 -1.09 2.33 -8.75
C VAL A 57 -2.56 2.73 -8.73
N VAL A 58 -3.47 1.77 -8.50
CA VAL A 58 -4.90 2.04 -8.34
C VAL A 58 -5.16 2.93 -7.13
N TRP A 59 -4.50 2.66 -5.99
CA TRP A 59 -4.58 3.50 -4.81
C TRP A 59 -4.17 4.96 -5.09
N LEU A 60 -3.03 5.18 -5.76
CA LEU A 60 -2.57 6.52 -6.13
C LEU A 60 -3.58 7.24 -7.05
N GLY A 61 -4.13 6.53 -8.03
CA GLY A 61 -5.16 7.06 -8.92
C GLY A 61 -6.42 7.49 -8.17
N LEU A 62 -6.93 6.62 -7.28
CA LEU A 62 -8.13 6.90 -6.49
C LEU A 62 -7.90 8.00 -5.44
N LEU A 63 -6.72 8.03 -4.82
CA LEU A 63 -6.35 9.08 -3.87
C LEU A 63 -6.24 10.44 -4.56
N GLY A 64 -5.64 10.48 -5.76
CA GLY A 64 -5.59 11.67 -6.61
C GLY A 64 -6.97 12.13 -7.05
N ALA A 65 -7.86 11.20 -7.43
CA ALA A 65 -9.24 11.51 -7.77
C ALA A 65 -10.02 12.05 -6.57
N SER A 66 -9.86 11.47 -5.38
CA SER A 66 -10.46 11.98 -4.13
C SER A 66 -9.99 13.41 -3.85
N PHE A 67 -8.69 13.66 -3.95
CA PHE A 67 -8.11 14.99 -3.75
C PHE A 67 -8.65 16.01 -4.77
N ALA A 68 -8.74 15.62 -6.04
CA ALA A 68 -9.29 16.44 -7.11
C ALA A 68 -10.78 16.74 -6.88
N VAL A 69 -11.59 15.79 -6.42
CA VAL A 69 -13.02 15.99 -6.11
C VAL A 69 -13.21 16.93 -4.91
N LEU A 70 -12.36 16.81 -3.89
CA LEU A 70 -12.41 17.69 -2.71
C LEU A 70 -11.98 19.13 -3.04
N ARG A 71 -11.06 19.32 -3.99
CA ARG A 71 -10.59 20.65 -4.41
C ARG A 71 -11.35 21.25 -5.60
N GLY A 72 -11.87 20.44 -6.51
CA GLY A 72 -12.42 20.84 -7.81
C GLY A 72 -13.94 21.00 -7.81
N GLY A 73 -14.43 22.09 -8.42
CA GLY A 73 -15.85 22.39 -8.61
C GLY A 73 -16.09 23.87 -8.95
N ALA A 74 -17.33 24.23 -9.32
CA ALA A 74 -17.70 25.58 -9.77
C ALA A 74 -17.53 26.70 -8.71
N PHE A 75 -17.41 26.32 -7.44
CA PHE A 75 -17.22 27.26 -6.33
C PHE A 75 -15.89 27.01 -5.60
N PRO A 76 -15.20 28.07 -5.16
CA PRO A 76 -13.91 27.96 -4.49
C PRO A 76 -14.00 27.12 -3.21
N ALA A 77 -13.07 26.16 -3.07
CA ALA A 77 -13.01 25.31 -1.89
C ALA A 77 -12.78 26.14 -0.62
N THR A 78 -13.63 25.94 0.39
CA THR A 78 -13.51 26.55 1.72
C THR A 78 -12.20 26.14 2.40
N ARG A 79 -11.68 26.94 3.35
CA ARG A 79 -10.46 26.60 4.11
C ARG A 79 -10.53 25.20 4.73
N GLY A 80 -11.68 24.83 5.28
CA GLY A 80 -11.91 23.50 5.87
C GLY A 80 -11.72 22.35 4.87
N MET A 81 -12.24 22.47 3.65
CA MET A 81 -12.09 21.43 2.63
C MET A 81 -10.63 21.30 2.15
N ARG A 82 -9.89 22.42 2.09
CA ARG A 82 -8.46 22.39 1.73
C ARG A 82 -7.65 21.66 2.79
N ILE A 83 -7.89 21.96 4.07
CA ILE A 83 -7.22 21.29 5.17
C ILE A 83 -7.59 19.80 5.19
N ALA A 84 -8.88 19.48 5.10
CA ALA A 84 -9.36 18.10 5.06
C ALA A 84 -8.74 17.29 3.92
N SER A 85 -8.64 17.85 2.70
CA SER A 85 -8.00 17.17 1.58
C SER A 85 -6.54 16.81 1.86
N VAL A 86 -5.79 17.72 2.49
CA VAL A 86 -4.36 17.51 2.79
C VAL A 86 -4.21 16.49 3.91
N VAL A 87 -4.98 16.64 4.99
CA VAL A 87 -4.95 15.71 6.13
C VAL A 87 -5.33 14.31 5.69
N LEU A 88 -6.40 14.13 4.91
CA LEU A 88 -6.83 12.82 4.42
C LEU A 88 -5.76 12.17 3.52
N THR A 89 -5.15 12.95 2.62
CA THR A 89 -4.04 12.43 1.79
C THR A 89 -2.86 11.98 2.65
N ILE A 90 -2.43 12.79 3.61
CA ILE A 90 -1.33 12.45 4.52
C ILE A 90 -1.66 11.18 5.30
N VAL A 91 -2.87 11.09 5.87
CA VAL A 91 -3.31 9.91 6.64
C VAL A 91 -3.30 8.64 5.78
N SER A 92 -3.79 8.72 4.54
CA SER A 92 -3.79 7.57 3.62
C SER A 92 -2.36 7.13 3.28
N VAL A 93 -1.48 8.08 2.97
CA VAL A 93 -0.07 7.80 2.67
C VAL A 93 0.63 7.16 3.87
N VAL A 94 0.50 7.75 5.07
CA VAL A 94 1.10 7.20 6.29
C VAL A 94 0.58 5.80 6.57
N ALA A 95 -0.73 5.57 6.46
CA ALA A 95 -1.33 4.25 6.67
C ALA A 95 -0.77 3.21 5.69
N VAL A 96 -0.82 3.48 4.38
CA VAL A 96 -0.37 2.52 3.35
C VAL A 96 1.13 2.26 3.46
N VAL A 97 1.96 3.30 3.67
CA VAL A 97 3.41 3.14 3.85
C VAL A 97 3.73 2.31 5.09
N THR A 98 3.02 2.54 6.21
CA THR A 98 3.20 1.75 7.44
C THR A 98 2.84 0.28 7.19
N VAL A 99 1.75 0.01 6.49
CA VAL A 99 1.35 -1.36 6.16
C VAL A 99 2.37 -2.01 5.21
N CYS A 100 2.88 -1.30 4.20
CA CYS A 100 3.95 -1.82 3.36
C CYS A 100 5.20 -2.17 4.18
N ALA A 101 5.60 -1.29 5.10
CA ALA A 101 6.75 -1.53 5.97
C ALA A 101 6.55 -2.76 6.87
N LEU A 102 5.35 -2.91 7.44
CA LEU A 102 5.01 -4.09 8.25
C LEU A 102 4.93 -5.37 7.42
N ALA A 103 4.38 -5.29 6.21
CA ALA A 103 4.24 -6.44 5.31
C ALA A 103 5.59 -7.00 4.84
N ILE A 104 6.58 -6.13 4.65
CA ILE A 104 7.93 -6.48 4.16
C ILE A 104 8.91 -6.73 5.32
N GLY A 105 8.74 -6.01 6.43
CA GLY A 105 9.67 -6.02 7.56
C GLY A 105 9.38 -7.09 8.62
N TRP A 106 8.36 -7.93 8.44
CA TRP A 106 8.04 -8.98 9.40
C TRP A 106 9.15 -10.04 9.41
N PRO A 107 9.74 -10.36 10.57
CA PRO A 107 10.82 -11.35 10.66
C PRO A 107 10.31 -12.75 10.27
N GLU A 108 11.20 -13.53 9.67
CA GLU A 108 10.81 -14.82 9.09
C GLU A 108 10.34 -15.81 10.17
N PRO A 109 9.18 -16.48 10.02
CA PRO A 109 8.84 -17.59 10.88
C PRO A 109 9.87 -18.70 10.60
N PRO A 110 10.49 -19.28 11.65
CA PRO A 110 11.51 -20.29 11.48
C PRO A 110 10.94 -21.46 10.67
N SER A 111 11.61 -21.80 9.57
CA SER A 111 11.21 -22.90 8.70
C SER A 111 11.16 -24.20 9.50
N GLU A 112 10.07 -24.96 9.39
CA GLU A 112 9.98 -26.32 9.95
C GLU A 112 11.01 -27.28 9.32
N PHE A 113 11.51 -26.92 8.12
CA PHE A 113 12.57 -27.61 7.40
C PHE A 113 13.78 -26.68 7.22
N PRO A 114 14.69 -26.59 8.20
CA PRO A 114 15.88 -25.75 8.08
C PRO A 114 16.69 -26.18 6.86
N THR A 115 17.00 -25.21 5.99
CA THR A 115 17.90 -25.47 4.87
C THR A 115 19.25 -25.94 5.41
N PRO A 116 19.82 -27.01 4.81
CA PRO A 116 21.10 -27.50 5.24
C PRO A 116 22.17 -26.40 5.18
N PRO A 117 23.16 -26.40 6.08
CA PRO A 117 24.14 -25.32 6.19
C PRO A 117 24.94 -25.06 4.91
N TRP A 118 25.02 -26.02 3.99
CA TRP A 118 25.67 -25.88 2.68
C TRP A 118 24.84 -25.16 1.62
N ASN A 119 23.57 -24.84 1.90
CA ASN A 119 22.65 -24.18 0.97
C ASN A 119 22.22 -22.77 1.44
N ARG A 120 22.93 -22.20 2.42
CA ARG A 120 22.77 -20.81 2.87
C ARG A 120 23.71 -19.94 2.03
N ALA A 121 23.31 -19.62 0.81
CA ALA A 121 24.01 -18.68 -0.06
C ALA A 121 23.36 -17.29 0.02
#